data_AF-A0A6P0TIN0-F1
#
_entry.id   AF-A0A6P0TIN0-F1
#
_cell.length_a   1.000
_cell.length_b   1.000
_cell.length_c   1.000
_cell.angle_alpha   90.00
_cell.angle_beta   90.00
_cell.angle_gamma   90.00
#
_symmetry.space_group_name_H-M   'P 1'
#
loop_
_entity.id
_entity.type
_entity.pdbx_description
1 polymer ?
#
loop_
_entity_poly.entity_id
_entity_poly.type
_entity_poly.pdbx_seq_one_letter_code
_entity_poly.pdbx_strand_id
1 'polypeptide(L)'
;EQSSASLWQGAQRIAATGNPQSLAVAIQQAQELQRDTYVWAAAQPRLEQLATKLLDHGEWQCQQGDLTGAIATARQVAMIPSLAEEAGYLEQLCQAQQLAIATMIPWTPSIQDSVQLMQAYAMLETIPPSSRFHAHTHRHLRQWQAQLEDLRHLHVAHLAASLGWSPTLAWAVQQTEQVTPQRPRRLQAQTLAAHWKLQLGQTQQHSDVTWSNQIVSTISMLGSLNRSPHVGEVMGLEN
;
A
#
# COMPACT_ATOMS: atom_id res chain seq x y z
N GLU A 1 43.97 13.26 -24.03
CA GLU A 1 44.82 13.46 -22.83
C GLU A 1 44.57 14.78 -22.12
N GLN A 2 45.08 15.94 -22.57
CA GLN A 2 44.97 17.20 -21.80
C GLN A 2 43.52 17.57 -21.42
N SER A 3 42.58 17.47 -22.37
CA SER A 3 41.14 17.68 -22.11
C SER A 3 40.55 16.66 -21.14
N SER A 4 41.01 15.41 -21.20
CA SER A 4 40.62 14.32 -20.30
C SER A 4 41.07 14.63 -18.86
N ALA A 5 42.30 15.14 -18.71
CA ALA A 5 42.86 15.51 -17.41
C ALA A 5 42.13 16.71 -16.78
N SER A 6 41.75 17.73 -17.57
CA SER A 6 41.01 18.89 -17.06
C SER A 6 39.56 18.56 -16.71
N LEU A 7 38.89 17.70 -17.48
CA LEU A 7 37.57 17.13 -17.12
C LEU A 7 37.63 16.38 -15.78
N TRP A 8 38.63 15.50 -15.60
CA TRP A 8 38.80 14.75 -14.36
C TRP A 8 39.09 15.65 -13.15
N GLN A 9 39.92 16.70 -13.31
CA GLN A 9 40.11 17.73 -12.28
C GLN A 9 38.84 18.59 -12.05
N GLY A 10 37.93 18.69 -13.02
CA GLY A 10 36.57 19.22 -12.82
C GLY A 10 35.76 18.33 -11.88
N ALA A 11 35.56 17.07 -12.27
CA ALA A 11 34.81 16.08 -11.50
C ALA A 11 35.33 15.95 -10.05
N GLN A 12 36.66 15.89 -9.85
CA GLN A 12 37.25 15.82 -8.50
C GLN A 12 36.92 17.03 -7.62
N ARG A 13 36.89 18.25 -8.16
CA ARG A 13 36.53 19.46 -7.40
C ARG A 13 35.05 19.50 -7.04
N ILE A 14 34.18 19.01 -7.92
CA ILE A 14 32.75 18.89 -7.62
C ILE A 14 32.53 17.83 -6.52
N ALA A 15 33.16 16.65 -6.67
CA ALA A 15 33.12 15.58 -5.67
C ALA A 15 33.66 16.00 -4.28
N ALA A 16 34.59 16.96 -4.22
CA ALA A 16 35.16 17.46 -2.97
C ALA A 16 34.15 18.20 -2.07
N THR A 17 33.01 18.63 -2.61
CA THR A 17 31.91 19.22 -1.81
C THR A 17 31.13 18.19 -0.97
N GLY A 18 31.32 16.89 -1.25
CA GLY A 18 30.81 15.77 -0.44
C GLY A 18 29.30 15.51 -0.47
N ASN A 19 28.48 16.39 -1.04
CA ASN A 19 27.02 16.19 -1.11
C ASN A 19 26.61 15.26 -2.28
N PRO A 20 25.47 14.54 -2.19
CA PRO A 20 25.11 13.49 -3.13
C PRO A 20 24.93 13.97 -4.58
N GLN A 21 24.28 15.12 -4.78
CA GLN A 21 24.12 15.73 -6.12
C GLN A 21 25.48 16.01 -6.76
N SER A 22 26.47 16.42 -5.97
CA SER A 22 27.83 16.67 -6.45
C SER A 22 28.62 15.37 -6.69
N LEU A 23 28.37 14.30 -5.92
CA LEU A 23 28.89 12.97 -6.24
C LEU A 23 28.35 12.48 -7.59
N ALA A 24 27.03 12.63 -7.82
CA ALA A 24 26.37 12.27 -9.06
C ALA A 24 26.91 13.05 -10.27
N VAL A 25 27.01 14.38 -10.18
CA VAL A 25 27.57 15.23 -11.26
C VAL A 25 29.04 14.90 -11.53
N ALA A 26 29.84 14.60 -10.51
CA ALA A 26 31.24 14.19 -10.69
C ALA A 26 31.36 12.82 -11.39
N ILE A 27 30.49 11.86 -11.07
CA ILE A 27 30.43 10.56 -11.75
C ILE A 27 29.99 10.74 -13.20
N GLN A 28 28.97 11.57 -13.48
CA GLN A 28 28.53 11.87 -14.84
C GLN A 28 29.65 12.51 -15.68
N GLN A 29 30.31 13.57 -15.20
CA GLN A 29 31.42 14.21 -15.90
C GLN A 29 32.59 13.24 -16.18
N ALA A 30 32.83 12.28 -15.28
CA ALA A 30 33.88 11.30 -15.48
C ALA A 30 33.51 10.20 -16.50
N GLN A 31 32.23 10.00 -16.82
CA GLN A 31 31.81 9.11 -17.92
C GLN A 31 32.06 9.71 -19.31
N GLU A 32 32.26 11.04 -19.39
CA GLU A 32 32.69 11.74 -20.62
C GLU A 32 34.19 11.49 -20.93
N LEU A 33 34.93 10.85 -20.01
CA LEU A 33 36.32 10.46 -20.23
C LEU A 33 36.42 9.31 -21.25
N GLN A 34 37.29 9.51 -22.24
CA GLN A 34 37.70 8.51 -23.21
C GLN A 34 38.32 7.28 -22.51
N ARG A 35 37.65 6.12 -22.61
CA ARG A 35 37.94 4.89 -21.84
C ARG A 35 39.29 4.24 -22.17
N ASP A 36 39.87 4.60 -23.31
CA ASP A 36 41.19 4.20 -23.81
C ASP A 36 42.34 5.05 -23.26
N THR A 37 42.06 6.11 -22.50
CA THR A 37 43.09 7.01 -21.96
C THR A 37 43.64 6.55 -20.61
N TYR A 38 44.91 6.85 -20.35
CA TYR A 38 45.53 6.65 -19.02
C TYR A 38 44.77 7.38 -17.89
N VAL A 39 44.16 8.54 -18.20
CA VAL A 39 43.35 9.31 -17.25
C VAL A 39 42.13 8.53 -16.77
N TRP A 40 41.46 7.77 -17.66
CA TRP A 40 40.35 6.90 -17.27
C TRP A 40 40.79 5.79 -16.31
N ALA A 41 41.88 5.08 -16.64
CA ALA A 41 42.43 4.03 -15.77
C ALA A 41 42.82 4.57 -14.38
N ALA A 42 43.44 5.76 -14.33
CA ALA A 42 43.78 6.43 -13.08
C ALA A 42 42.56 6.98 -12.31
N ALA A 43 41.42 7.18 -12.98
CA ALA A 43 40.17 7.66 -12.36
C ALA A 43 39.34 6.54 -11.72
N GLN A 44 39.40 5.31 -12.26
CA GLN A 44 38.54 4.18 -11.84
C GLN A 44 38.46 3.96 -10.32
N PRO A 45 39.56 3.80 -9.56
CA PRO A 45 39.47 3.52 -8.12
C PRO A 45 38.84 4.67 -7.32
N ARG A 46 38.90 5.90 -7.84
CA ARG A 46 38.25 7.05 -7.22
C ARG A 46 36.78 7.14 -7.61
N LEU A 47 36.42 6.76 -8.84
CA LEU A 47 35.02 6.70 -9.27
C LEU A 47 34.22 5.69 -8.45
N GLU A 48 34.79 4.51 -8.20
CA GLU A 48 34.19 3.49 -7.33
C GLU A 48 33.94 4.05 -5.92
N GLN A 49 34.92 4.73 -5.31
CA GLN A 49 34.73 5.38 -3.99
C GLN A 49 33.62 6.44 -3.96
N LEU A 50 33.41 7.19 -5.05
CA LEU A 50 32.34 8.18 -5.14
C LEU A 50 30.99 7.50 -5.35
N ALA A 51 30.95 6.46 -6.18
CA ALA A 51 29.75 5.70 -6.51
C ALA A 51 29.25 4.83 -5.34
N THR A 52 30.15 4.24 -4.53
CA THR A 52 29.76 3.57 -3.27
C THR A 52 29.07 4.55 -2.32
N LYS A 53 29.65 5.74 -2.10
CA LYS A 53 29.02 6.77 -1.25
C LYS A 53 27.68 7.27 -1.80
N LEU A 54 27.53 7.31 -3.12
CA LEU A 54 26.28 7.67 -3.77
C LEU A 54 25.23 6.54 -3.60
N LEU A 55 25.64 5.27 -3.65
CA LEU A 55 24.79 4.12 -3.36
C LEU A 55 24.33 4.10 -1.90
N ASP A 56 25.22 4.44 -0.96
CA ASP A 56 24.89 4.60 0.46
C ASP A 56 23.87 5.73 0.71
N HIS A 57 23.93 6.82 -0.08
CA HIS A 57 22.90 7.84 -0.05
C HIS A 57 21.57 7.36 -0.65
N GLY A 58 21.59 6.65 -1.77
CA GLY A 58 20.40 6.06 -2.37
C GLY A 58 19.70 5.07 -1.43
N GLU A 59 20.46 4.27 -0.69
CA GLU A 59 19.93 3.41 0.36
C GLU A 59 19.25 4.22 1.47
N TRP A 60 19.88 5.30 1.93
CA TRP A 60 19.28 6.18 2.93
C TRP A 60 18.00 6.86 2.42
N GLN A 61 17.98 7.37 1.19
CA GLN A 61 16.79 7.95 0.54
C GLN A 61 15.65 6.94 0.53
N CYS A 62 15.94 5.69 0.15
CA CYS A 62 14.96 4.61 0.10
C CYS A 62 14.37 4.33 1.50
N GLN A 63 15.23 4.27 2.53
CA GLN A 63 14.79 4.12 3.93
C GLN A 63 13.96 5.32 4.45
N GLN A 64 14.17 6.54 3.95
CA GLN A 64 13.34 7.71 4.28
C GLN A 64 12.05 7.81 3.46
N GLY A 65 11.84 6.93 2.47
CA GLY A 65 10.69 6.99 1.55
C GLY A 65 10.85 7.91 0.34
N ASP A 66 12.04 8.49 0.12
CA ASP A 66 12.39 9.13 -1.17
C ASP A 66 12.76 8.04 -2.20
N LEU A 67 11.76 7.25 -2.57
CA LEU A 67 11.94 6.09 -3.46
C LEU A 67 12.30 6.54 -4.88
N THR A 68 11.77 7.69 -5.32
CA THR A 68 12.06 8.27 -6.63
C THR A 68 13.50 8.77 -6.72
N GLY A 69 13.99 9.47 -5.69
CA GLY A 69 15.39 9.87 -5.59
C GLY A 69 16.32 8.67 -5.49
N ALA A 70 16.00 7.70 -4.63
CA ALA A 70 16.77 6.47 -4.48
C ALA A 70 16.93 5.69 -5.80
N ILE A 71 15.86 5.55 -6.59
CA ILE A 71 15.89 4.90 -7.92
C ILE A 71 16.75 5.70 -8.91
N ALA A 72 16.64 7.04 -8.93
CA ALA A 72 17.49 7.88 -9.79
C ALA A 72 18.98 7.76 -9.42
N THR A 73 19.27 7.74 -8.12
CA THR A 73 20.61 7.57 -7.56
C THR A 73 21.18 6.18 -7.83
N ALA A 74 20.38 5.12 -7.68
CA ALA A 74 20.74 3.76 -8.06
C ALA A 74 21.14 3.67 -9.54
N ARG A 75 20.33 4.22 -10.45
CA ARG A 75 20.60 4.25 -11.90
C ARG A 75 21.90 4.97 -12.26
N GLN A 76 22.28 6.00 -11.51
CA GLN A 76 23.57 6.70 -11.70
C GLN A 76 24.76 5.84 -11.25
N VAL A 77 24.63 5.11 -10.14
CA VAL A 77 25.66 4.15 -9.67
C VAL A 77 25.77 2.97 -10.63
N ALA A 78 24.66 2.52 -11.22
CA ALA A 78 24.63 1.38 -12.16
C ALA A 78 25.49 1.57 -13.43
N MET A 79 25.91 2.80 -13.70
CA MET A 79 26.82 3.16 -14.80
C MET A 79 28.29 2.81 -14.49
N ILE A 80 28.62 2.47 -13.23
CA ILE A 80 29.92 1.95 -12.79
C ILE A 80 29.86 0.41 -12.73
N PRO A 81 30.58 -0.33 -13.61
CA PRO A 81 30.37 -1.78 -13.77
C PRO A 81 30.54 -2.61 -12.51
N SER A 82 31.47 -2.26 -11.63
CA SER A 82 31.76 -2.94 -10.36
C SER A 82 30.70 -2.73 -9.27
N LEU A 83 29.74 -1.83 -9.48
CA LEU A 83 28.61 -1.58 -8.58
C LEU A 83 27.25 -1.80 -9.26
N ALA A 84 27.22 -2.22 -10.53
CA ALA A 84 26.00 -2.30 -11.33
C ALA A 84 24.95 -3.28 -10.79
N GLU A 85 25.41 -4.39 -10.21
CA GLU A 85 24.56 -5.43 -9.62
C GLU A 85 23.87 -4.94 -8.33
N GLU A 86 24.63 -4.43 -7.36
CA GLU A 86 24.08 -3.86 -6.11
C GLU A 86 23.23 -2.60 -6.37
N ALA A 87 23.59 -1.78 -7.36
CA ALA A 87 22.73 -0.68 -7.81
C ALA A 87 21.38 -1.19 -8.35
N GLY A 88 21.38 -2.28 -9.11
CA GLY A 88 20.17 -2.97 -9.55
C GLY A 88 19.30 -3.47 -8.37
N TYR A 89 19.91 -4.03 -7.33
CA TYR A 89 19.19 -4.48 -6.14
C TYR A 89 18.60 -3.32 -5.32
N LEU A 90 19.29 -2.18 -5.23
CA LEU A 90 18.71 -0.97 -4.63
C LEU A 90 17.48 -0.49 -5.42
N GLU A 91 17.61 -0.36 -6.74
CA GLU A 91 16.49 0.04 -7.60
C GLU A 91 15.30 -0.92 -7.45
N GLN A 92 15.54 -2.24 -7.52
CA GLN A 92 14.51 -3.26 -7.37
C GLN A 92 13.82 -3.18 -6.00
N LEU A 93 14.57 -2.94 -4.92
CA LEU A 93 14.04 -2.79 -3.56
C LEU A 93 13.12 -1.57 -3.44
N CYS A 94 13.54 -0.42 -3.96
CA CYS A 94 12.76 0.81 -3.89
C CYS A 94 11.51 0.76 -4.81
N GLN A 95 11.60 0.11 -5.98
CA GLN A 95 10.43 -0.15 -6.83
C GLN A 95 9.42 -1.09 -6.15
N ALA A 96 9.89 -2.16 -5.50
CA ALA A 96 9.03 -3.06 -4.75
C ALA A 96 8.32 -2.33 -3.59
N GLN A 97 9.02 -1.43 -2.89
CA GLN A 97 8.40 -0.56 -1.89
C GLN A 97 7.34 0.39 -2.48
N GLN A 98 7.58 1.00 -3.66
CA GLN A 98 6.58 1.84 -4.33
C GLN A 98 5.28 1.06 -4.62
N LEU A 99 5.40 -0.16 -5.16
CA LEU A 99 4.27 -1.06 -5.39
C LEU A 99 3.54 -1.36 -4.07
N ALA A 100 4.24 -1.81 -3.04
CA ALA A 100 3.63 -2.18 -1.76
C ALA A 100 2.92 -0.99 -1.07
N ILE A 101 3.49 0.21 -1.14
CA ILE A 101 2.89 1.44 -0.57
C ILE A 101 1.59 1.81 -1.32
N ALA A 102 1.53 1.66 -2.64
CA ALA A 102 0.31 1.95 -3.41
C ALA A 102 -0.90 1.12 -2.91
N THR A 103 -0.67 -0.14 -2.54
CA THR A 103 -1.68 -1.07 -2.01
C THR A 103 -2.25 -0.68 -0.64
N MET A 104 -1.74 0.38 0.00
CA MET A 104 -2.15 0.88 1.31
C MET A 104 -2.93 2.20 1.23
N ILE A 105 -3.08 2.78 0.03
CA ILE A 105 -3.82 4.04 -0.20
C ILE A 105 -5.36 3.81 -0.22
N PRO A 106 -5.91 2.78 -0.88
CA PRO A 106 -7.35 2.50 -0.83
C PRO A 106 -7.77 1.93 0.53
N TRP A 107 -8.84 2.46 1.13
CA TRP A 107 -9.42 1.88 2.35
C TRP A 107 -10.27 0.63 2.03
N THR A 108 -10.88 0.57 0.86
CA THR A 108 -11.55 -0.64 0.31
C THR A 108 -10.52 -1.61 -0.26
N PRO A 109 -10.55 -2.92 0.11
CA PRO A 109 -9.53 -3.88 -0.32
C PRO A 109 -9.81 -4.40 -1.75
N SER A 110 -8.86 -4.24 -2.66
CA SER A 110 -8.95 -4.69 -4.05
C SER A 110 -8.16 -5.99 -4.29
N ILE A 111 -8.56 -6.79 -5.29
CA ILE A 111 -7.74 -7.91 -5.76
C ILE A 111 -6.41 -7.40 -6.33
N GLN A 112 -6.42 -6.21 -6.96
CA GLN A 112 -5.21 -5.59 -7.51
C GLN A 112 -4.19 -5.24 -6.42
N ASP A 113 -4.62 -4.89 -5.20
CA ASP A 113 -3.73 -4.67 -4.05
C ASP A 113 -2.94 -5.95 -3.73
N SER A 114 -3.59 -7.12 -3.78
CA SER A 114 -2.90 -8.39 -3.56
C SER A 114 -1.95 -8.73 -4.70
N VAL A 115 -2.33 -8.48 -5.96
CA VAL A 115 -1.46 -8.71 -7.13
C VAL A 115 -0.21 -7.82 -7.08
N GLN A 116 -0.37 -6.53 -6.78
CA GLN A 116 0.76 -5.59 -6.64
C GLN A 116 1.66 -5.92 -5.45
N LEU A 117 1.09 -6.37 -4.32
CA LEU A 117 1.87 -6.78 -3.15
C LEU A 117 2.60 -8.12 -3.38
N MET A 118 2.00 -9.08 -4.10
CA MET A 118 2.68 -10.31 -4.54
C MET A 118 3.79 -9.99 -5.56
N GLN A 119 3.58 -9.04 -6.46
CA GLN A 119 4.62 -8.56 -7.38
C GLN A 119 5.80 -7.94 -6.61
N ALA A 120 5.53 -7.06 -5.65
CA ALA A 120 6.55 -6.47 -4.78
C ALA A 120 7.33 -7.54 -4.00
N TYR A 121 6.62 -8.51 -3.43
CA TYR A 121 7.20 -9.64 -2.70
C TYR A 121 8.13 -10.48 -3.60
N ALA A 122 7.66 -10.89 -4.79
CA ALA A 122 8.45 -11.65 -5.75
C ALA A 122 9.68 -10.89 -6.28
N MET A 123 9.60 -9.56 -6.43
CA MET A 123 10.76 -8.72 -6.76
C MET A 123 11.82 -8.71 -5.64
N LEU A 124 11.43 -8.83 -4.38
CA LEU A 124 12.38 -8.91 -3.26
C LEU A 124 12.98 -10.32 -3.10
N GLU A 125 12.26 -11.39 -3.43
CA GLU A 125 12.78 -12.75 -3.35
C GLU A 125 13.94 -13.03 -4.33
N THR A 126 14.07 -12.26 -5.42
CA THR A 126 15.22 -12.41 -6.35
C THR A 126 16.50 -11.74 -5.85
N ILE A 127 16.46 -10.94 -4.77
CA ILE A 127 17.67 -10.28 -4.22
C ILE A 127 18.46 -11.30 -3.40
N PRO A 128 19.71 -11.64 -3.78
CA PRO A 128 20.44 -12.76 -3.20
C PRO A 128 20.91 -12.47 -1.77
N PRO A 129 21.15 -13.50 -0.93
CA PRO A 129 21.69 -13.34 0.41
C PRO A 129 23.09 -12.70 0.50
N SER A 130 23.81 -12.60 -0.61
CA SER A 130 25.09 -11.90 -0.73
C SER A 130 24.97 -10.38 -0.85
N SER A 131 23.80 -9.85 -1.24
CA SER A 131 23.59 -8.40 -1.38
C SER A 131 23.57 -7.71 -0.03
N ARG A 132 24.21 -6.53 0.07
CA ARG A 132 24.16 -5.63 1.23
C ARG A 132 22.73 -5.32 1.70
N PHE A 133 21.75 -5.35 0.79
CA PHE A 133 20.35 -5.02 1.07
C PHE A 133 19.55 -6.17 1.71
N HIS A 134 20.09 -7.39 1.77
CA HIS A 134 19.39 -8.61 2.22
C HIS A 134 18.65 -8.45 3.57
N ALA A 135 19.22 -7.72 4.54
CA ALA A 135 18.60 -7.46 5.84
C ALA A 135 17.40 -6.50 5.78
N HIS A 136 17.36 -5.58 4.80
CA HIS A 136 16.21 -4.74 4.50
C HIS A 136 15.14 -5.55 3.74
N THR A 137 15.55 -6.28 2.69
CA THR A 137 14.71 -7.23 1.95
C THR A 137 13.92 -8.16 2.89
N HIS A 138 14.59 -8.81 3.84
CA HIS A 138 13.97 -9.74 4.79
C HIS A 138 13.04 -9.08 5.81
N ARG A 139 13.15 -7.77 6.05
CA ARG A 139 12.21 -7.01 6.88
C ARG A 139 10.91 -6.77 6.11
N HIS A 140 11.00 -6.39 4.84
CA HIS A 140 9.86 -6.17 3.97
C HIS A 140 9.11 -7.46 3.63
N LEU A 141 9.81 -8.54 3.26
CA LEU A 141 9.18 -9.84 2.97
C LEU A 141 8.28 -10.31 4.12
N ARG A 142 8.77 -10.28 5.37
CA ARG A 142 7.96 -10.65 6.55
C ARG A 142 6.77 -9.70 6.79
N GLN A 143 6.94 -8.40 6.57
CA GLN A 143 5.87 -7.41 6.72
C GLN A 143 4.79 -7.56 5.64
N TRP A 144 5.18 -7.89 4.41
CA TRP A 144 4.28 -8.04 3.27
C TRP A 144 3.55 -9.39 3.26
N GLN A 145 4.19 -10.46 3.75
CA GLN A 145 3.50 -11.72 4.03
C GLN A 145 2.33 -11.52 5.02
N ALA A 146 2.56 -10.77 6.11
CA ALA A 146 1.49 -10.37 7.03
C ALA A 146 0.42 -9.47 6.37
N GLN A 147 0.79 -8.58 5.44
CA GLN A 147 -0.18 -7.80 4.67
C GLN A 147 -1.01 -8.63 3.68
N LEU A 148 -0.47 -9.70 3.10
CA LEU A 148 -1.21 -10.62 2.22
C LEU A 148 -2.22 -11.46 3.02
N GLU A 149 -1.81 -11.95 4.18
CA GLU A 149 -2.71 -12.58 5.16
C GLU A 149 -3.83 -11.62 5.61
N ASP A 150 -3.50 -10.35 5.89
CA ASP A 150 -4.49 -9.32 6.22
C ASP A 150 -5.47 -9.10 5.06
N LEU A 151 -4.97 -8.92 3.83
CA LEU A 151 -5.81 -8.72 2.63
C LEU A 151 -6.81 -9.86 2.43
N ARG A 152 -6.39 -11.12 2.66
CA ARG A 152 -7.28 -12.29 2.61
C ARG A 152 -8.47 -12.15 3.56
N HIS A 153 -8.25 -11.69 4.80
CA HIS A 153 -9.35 -11.42 5.74
C HIS A 153 -10.22 -10.25 5.27
N LEU A 154 -9.61 -9.18 4.78
CA LEU A 154 -10.34 -7.99 4.31
C LEU A 154 -11.19 -8.27 3.05
N HIS A 155 -10.73 -9.11 2.13
CA HIS A 155 -11.52 -9.55 0.96
C HIS A 155 -12.72 -10.40 1.37
N VAL A 156 -12.53 -11.39 2.24
CA VAL A 156 -13.63 -12.23 2.77
C VAL A 156 -14.65 -11.35 3.49
N ALA A 157 -14.19 -10.38 4.28
CA ALA A 157 -15.05 -9.40 4.94
C ALA A 157 -15.82 -8.52 3.93
N HIS A 158 -15.17 -8.03 2.88
CA HIS A 158 -15.80 -7.20 1.86
C HIS A 158 -16.85 -7.96 1.04
N LEU A 159 -16.59 -9.23 0.71
CA LEU A 159 -17.56 -10.13 0.06
C LEU A 159 -18.76 -10.48 0.96
N ALA A 160 -18.58 -10.47 2.28
CA ALA A 160 -19.67 -10.63 3.23
C ALA A 160 -20.53 -9.35 3.34
N ALA A 161 -19.89 -8.19 3.41
CA ALA A 161 -20.58 -6.91 3.54
C ALA A 161 -21.34 -6.49 2.27
N SER A 162 -20.88 -6.88 1.08
CA SER A 162 -21.55 -6.57 -0.18
C SER A 162 -22.92 -7.24 -0.35
N LEU A 163 -23.20 -8.30 0.41
CA LEU A 163 -24.54 -8.89 0.52
C LEU A 163 -25.51 -8.02 1.34
N GLY A 164 -25.00 -7.11 2.19
CA GLY A 164 -25.76 -6.06 2.85
C GLY A 164 -26.76 -6.48 3.95
N TRP A 165 -26.84 -7.76 4.30
CA TRP A 165 -27.77 -8.26 5.32
C TRP A 165 -27.13 -8.26 6.71
N SER A 166 -27.90 -8.04 7.78
CA SER A 166 -27.37 -7.95 9.16
C SER A 166 -26.44 -9.13 9.56
N PRO A 167 -26.75 -10.41 9.27
CA PRO A 167 -25.83 -11.52 9.56
C PRO A 167 -24.51 -11.47 8.77
N THR A 168 -24.54 -10.99 7.52
CA THR A 168 -23.33 -10.94 6.68
C THR A 168 -22.48 -9.72 6.99
N LEU A 169 -23.09 -8.59 7.39
CA LEU A 169 -22.41 -7.42 7.97
C LEU A 169 -21.76 -7.75 9.32
N ALA A 170 -22.44 -8.52 10.18
CA ALA A 170 -21.88 -8.99 11.44
C ALA A 170 -20.67 -9.92 11.22
N TRP A 171 -20.75 -10.83 10.24
CA TRP A 171 -19.61 -11.68 9.87
C TRP A 171 -18.46 -10.89 9.21
N ALA A 172 -18.76 -9.87 8.39
CA ALA A 172 -17.75 -8.97 7.82
C ALA A 172 -16.94 -8.27 8.92
N VAL A 173 -17.62 -7.77 9.95
CA VAL A 173 -17.02 -7.20 11.16
C VAL A 173 -16.11 -8.22 11.87
N GLN A 174 -16.59 -9.45 12.09
CA GLN A 174 -15.81 -10.51 12.72
C GLN A 174 -14.52 -10.86 11.93
N GLN A 175 -14.56 -10.77 10.59
CA GLN A 175 -13.40 -11.00 9.73
C GLN A 175 -12.39 -9.85 9.79
N THR A 176 -12.82 -8.58 9.87
CA THR A 176 -11.88 -7.46 10.11
C THR A 176 -11.21 -7.53 11.49
N GLU A 177 -11.89 -8.05 12.50
CA GLU A 177 -11.34 -8.20 13.86
C GLU A 177 -10.24 -9.28 13.96
N GLN A 178 -10.02 -10.08 12.90
CA GLN A 178 -8.85 -10.97 12.78
C GLN A 178 -7.54 -10.19 12.51
N VAL A 179 -7.63 -8.98 11.94
CA VAL A 179 -6.47 -8.10 11.70
C VAL A 179 -6.17 -7.34 12.99
N THR A 180 -5.39 -7.97 13.87
CA THR A 180 -5.16 -7.49 15.24
C THR A 180 -4.44 -6.12 15.30
N PRO A 181 -4.49 -5.39 16.43
CA PRO A 181 -3.96 -4.02 16.54
C PRO A 181 -2.45 -3.85 16.26
N GLN A 182 -1.68 -4.93 16.15
CA GLN A 182 -0.26 -4.94 15.80
C GLN A 182 0.00 -5.22 14.31
N ARG A 183 -1.03 -5.58 13.54
CA ARG A 183 -0.91 -5.97 12.13
C ARG A 183 -0.80 -4.76 11.20
N PRO A 184 -0.10 -4.87 10.05
CA PRO A 184 0.12 -3.73 9.17
C PRO A 184 -1.16 -3.07 8.65
N ARG A 185 -2.22 -3.83 8.34
CA ARG A 185 -3.49 -3.27 7.83
C ARG A 185 -4.52 -2.93 8.91
N ARG A 186 -4.13 -2.83 10.19
CA ARG A 186 -5.03 -2.53 11.31
C ARG A 186 -5.95 -1.32 11.07
N LEU A 187 -5.46 -0.26 10.42
CA LEU A 187 -6.24 0.96 10.16
C LEU A 187 -7.30 0.75 9.10
N GLN A 188 -6.98 -0.04 8.06
CA GLN A 188 -7.92 -0.43 7.03
C GLN A 188 -9.04 -1.30 7.62
N ALA A 189 -8.67 -2.30 8.42
CA ALA A 189 -9.60 -3.16 9.14
C ALA A 189 -10.52 -2.39 10.08
N GLN A 190 -9.96 -1.46 10.87
CA GLN A 190 -10.73 -0.61 11.81
C GLN A 190 -11.73 0.31 11.09
N THR A 191 -11.34 0.92 9.96
CA THR A 191 -12.23 1.75 9.13
C THR A 191 -13.38 0.92 8.54
N LEU A 192 -13.09 -0.26 7.97
CA LEU A 192 -14.09 -1.17 7.42
C LEU A 192 -15.06 -1.66 8.51
N ALA A 193 -14.54 -2.07 9.68
CA ALA A 193 -15.34 -2.48 10.82
C ALA A 193 -16.28 -1.37 11.32
N ALA A 194 -15.81 -0.13 11.42
CA ALA A 194 -16.64 1.01 11.82
C ALA A 194 -17.74 1.32 10.79
N HIS A 195 -17.41 1.28 9.51
CA HIS A 195 -18.35 1.49 8.40
C HIS A 195 -19.49 0.46 8.41
N TRP A 196 -19.18 -0.84 8.55
CA TRP A 196 -20.20 -1.88 8.56
C TRP A 196 -20.99 -1.96 9.88
N LYS A 197 -20.40 -1.58 11.02
CA LYS A 197 -21.14 -1.42 12.29
C LYS A 197 -22.22 -0.34 12.17
N LEU A 198 -21.93 0.76 11.47
CA LEU A 198 -22.93 1.80 11.17
C LEU A 198 -24.03 1.27 10.22
N GLN A 199 -23.65 0.58 9.14
CA GLN A 199 -24.60 0.01 8.17
C GLN A 199 -25.53 -1.02 8.83
N LEU A 200 -25.01 -1.90 9.70
CA LEU A 200 -25.80 -2.87 10.44
C LEU A 200 -26.88 -2.19 11.30
N GLY A 201 -26.51 -1.14 12.04
CA GLY A 201 -27.45 -0.36 12.84
C GLY A 201 -28.58 0.27 12.00
N GLN A 202 -28.26 0.76 10.79
CA GLN A 202 -29.27 1.26 9.85
C GLN A 202 -30.21 0.15 9.36
N THR A 203 -29.68 -1.02 8.98
CA THR A 203 -30.54 -2.15 8.54
C THR A 203 -31.52 -2.59 9.63
N GLN A 204 -31.08 -2.60 10.89
CA GLN A 204 -31.91 -2.99 12.02
C GLN A 204 -32.98 -1.94 12.36
N GLN A 205 -32.64 -0.64 12.34
CA GLN A 205 -33.65 0.41 12.49
C GLN A 205 -34.74 0.36 11.40
N HIS A 206 -34.36 0.05 10.15
CA HIS A 206 -35.34 -0.13 9.07
C HIS A 206 -36.23 -1.37 9.26
N SER A 207 -35.71 -2.50 9.76
CA SER A 207 -36.56 -3.66 10.08
C SER A 207 -37.52 -3.36 11.24
N ASP A 208 -37.07 -2.70 12.29
CA ASP A 208 -37.87 -2.46 13.49
C ASP A 208 -39.03 -1.50 13.21
N VAL A 209 -38.80 -0.46 12.38
CA VAL A 209 -39.85 0.48 11.92
C VAL A 209 -40.84 -0.20 10.98
N THR A 210 -40.39 -1.07 10.07
CA THR A 210 -41.30 -1.75 9.12
C THR A 210 -42.17 -2.79 9.83
N TRP A 211 -41.62 -3.59 10.75
CA TRP A 211 -42.40 -4.48 11.62
C TRP A 211 -43.44 -3.71 12.46
N SER A 212 -43.03 -2.60 13.08
CA SER A 212 -43.94 -1.75 13.88
C SER A 212 -45.12 -1.23 13.05
N ASN A 213 -44.85 -0.73 11.84
CA ASN A 213 -45.89 -0.24 10.93
C ASN A 213 -46.82 -1.36 10.43
N GLN A 214 -46.29 -2.57 10.22
CA GLN A 214 -47.09 -3.75 9.83
C GLN A 214 -48.02 -4.22 10.97
N ILE A 215 -47.57 -4.15 12.22
CA ILE A 215 -48.40 -4.44 13.40
C ILE A 215 -49.50 -3.38 13.57
N VAL A 216 -49.17 -2.08 13.46
CA VAL A 216 -50.15 -0.99 13.60
C VAL A 216 -51.23 -1.05 12.50
N SER A 217 -50.84 -1.33 11.25
CA SER A 217 -51.78 -1.43 10.13
C SER A 217 -52.67 -2.69 10.19
N THR A 218 -52.14 -3.84 10.60
CA THR A 218 -52.95 -5.06 10.79
C THR A 218 -53.93 -4.93 11.96
N ILE A 219 -53.52 -4.34 13.09
CA ILE A 219 -54.44 -4.01 14.19
C ILE A 219 -55.54 -3.05 13.73
N SER A 220 -55.19 -2.06 12.89
CA SER A 220 -56.16 -1.09 12.35
C SER A 220 -57.21 -1.75 11.43
N MET A 221 -56.81 -2.70 10.58
CA MET A 221 -57.75 -3.46 9.73
C MET A 221 -58.65 -4.41 10.52
N LEU A 222 -58.13 -5.06 11.57
CA LEU A 222 -58.96 -5.88 12.46
C LEU A 222 -59.95 -5.03 13.28
N GLY A 223 -59.52 -3.83 13.70
CA GLY A 223 -60.36 -2.87 14.40
C GLY A 223 -61.51 -2.28 13.58
N SER A 224 -61.37 -2.19 12.24
CA SER A 224 -62.45 -1.75 11.35
C SER A 224 -63.43 -2.89 10.99
N LEU A 225 -62.96 -4.14 10.91
CA LEU A 225 -63.82 -5.30 10.67
C LEU A 225 -64.79 -5.60 11.84
N ASN A 226 -64.38 -5.29 13.08
CA ASN A 226 -65.26 -5.40 14.26
C ASN A 226 -66.23 -4.20 14.42
N ARG A 227 -66.59 -3.49 13.33
CA ARG A 227 -67.48 -2.32 13.37
C ARG A 227 -68.42 -2.19 12.16
N SER A 228 -68.97 -3.31 11.68
CA SER A 228 -70.16 -3.30 10.81
C SER A 228 -71.44 -3.15 11.65
N PRO A 229 -72.42 -2.31 11.25
CA PRO A 229 -73.65 -2.11 12.00
C PRO A 229 -74.69 -3.22 11.74
N HIS A 230 -75.33 -3.72 12.80
CA HIS A 230 -76.60 -4.43 12.66
C HIS A 230 -77.73 -3.40 12.45
N VAL A 231 -78.64 -3.69 11.52
CA VAL A 231 -79.80 -2.86 11.17
C VAL A 231 -81.07 -3.72 11.19
N GLY A 232 -82.19 -3.16 11.66
CA GLY A 232 -83.46 -3.85 11.94
C GLY A 232 -83.50 -4.49 13.34
N GLU A 233 -84.62 -4.61 14.05
CA GLU A 233 -86.03 -4.15 13.84
C GLU A 233 -86.77 -4.31 15.22
N VAL A 234 -88.02 -3.91 15.53
CA VAL A 234 -89.24 -3.46 14.80
C VAL A 234 -89.91 -2.28 15.58
N MET A 235 -91.08 -1.81 15.13
CA MET A 235 -92.00 -0.87 15.83
C MET A 235 -92.64 -1.46 17.10
N GLY A 236 -93.14 -0.63 18.05
CA GLY A 236 -94.15 -1.10 19.02
C GLY A 236 -94.44 -0.25 20.28
N LEU A 237 -95.31 0.77 20.15
CA LEU A 237 -96.36 1.25 21.08
C LEU A 237 -96.09 1.62 22.58
N GLU A 238 -97.00 2.47 23.08
CA GLU A 238 -97.26 2.89 24.48
C GLU A 238 -96.13 3.68 25.20
N ASN A 239 -96.40 4.75 25.97
CA ASN A 239 -97.68 5.27 26.48
C ASN A 239 -97.68 6.81 26.46
#